data_AF-A0A3A6QQ60-F1
#
_entry.id   AF-A0A3A6QQ60-F1
#
_cell.length_a   1.000
_cell.length_b   1.000
_cell.length_c   1.000
_cell.angle_alpha   90.00
_cell.angle_beta   90.00
_cell.angle_gamma   90.00
#
_symmetry.space_group_name_H-M   'P 1'
#
loop_
_entity.id
_entity.type
_entity.pdbx_description
1 polymer ?
#
loop_
_entity_poly.entity_id
_entity_poly.type
_entity_poly.pdbx_seq_one_letter_code
_entity_poly.pdbx_strand_id
1 'polypeptide(L)'
;MMALRRQGITVIADRFPQTAVASMKSDGPGLLTVKHRNGFVRLLAAREKKLYDYMISYRPLLVVRLNVDVETAFARKPDHRYESLALKIANVPRLEYQGAPILDLDSRLPLAEVIAQAKAAVSRSLAQR
;
A
#
# COMPACT_ATOMS: atom_id res chain seq x y z
N MET A 1 0.75 15.36 -6.47
CA MET A 1 -0.46 14.76 -5.86
C MET A 1 -1.28 15.74 -5.04
N MET A 2 -0.73 16.36 -3.98
CA MET A 2 -1.52 17.21 -3.08
C MET A 2 -2.08 18.50 -3.73
N ALA A 3 -1.38 19.10 -4.68
CA ALA A 3 -1.90 20.24 -5.45
C ALA A 3 -3.15 19.86 -6.26
N LEU A 4 -3.12 18.72 -6.96
CA LEU A 4 -4.26 18.20 -7.74
C LEU A 4 -5.47 17.90 -6.83
N ARG A 5 -5.23 17.29 -5.66
CA ARG A 5 -6.29 17.06 -4.66
C ARG A 5 -6.98 18.36 -4.25
N ARG A 6 -6.24 19.46 -4.07
CA ARG A 6 -6.81 20.78 -3.72
C ARG A 6 -7.63 21.39 -4.85
N GLN A 7 -7.37 21.01 -6.09
CA GLN A 7 -8.14 21.41 -7.27
C GLN A 7 -9.40 20.54 -7.47
N GLY A 8 -9.74 19.66 -6.52
CA GLY A 8 -10.90 18.77 -6.62
C GLY A 8 -10.65 17.49 -7.43
N ILE A 9 -9.42 17.25 -7.90
CA ILE A 9 -9.08 16.07 -8.69
C ILE A 9 -8.90 14.86 -7.78
N THR A 10 -9.59 13.77 -8.09
CA THR A 10 -9.40 12.46 -7.43
C THR A 10 -8.13 11.81 -7.93
N VAL A 11 -7.25 11.41 -7.01
CA VAL A 11 -6.00 10.72 -7.36
C VAL A 11 -6.06 9.27 -6.92
N ILE A 12 -5.74 8.37 -7.85
CA ILE A 12 -5.55 6.94 -7.60
C ILE A 12 -4.05 6.68 -7.53
N ALA A 13 -3.60 6.05 -6.46
CA ALA A 13 -2.22 5.65 -6.28
C ALA A 13 -2.13 4.12 -6.26
N ASP A 14 -1.14 3.58 -6.97
CA ASP A 14 -0.74 2.19 -6.80
C ASP A 14 0.16 2.11 -5.56
N ARG A 15 -0.45 1.67 -4.45
CA ARG A 15 0.10 1.55 -3.09
C ARG A 15 0.14 2.83 -2.25
N PHE A 16 0.22 2.60 -0.95
CA PHE A 16 0.35 3.62 0.10
C PHE A 16 1.67 3.39 0.85
N PRO A 17 2.43 4.44 1.18
CA PRO A 17 3.69 4.31 1.92
C PRO A 17 3.48 3.59 3.25
N GLN A 18 4.29 2.58 3.54
CA GLN A 18 4.18 1.80 4.76
C GLN A 18 5.38 2.06 5.67
N THR A 19 5.13 2.52 6.88
CA THR A 19 6.14 2.65 7.94
C THR A 19 5.95 1.66 9.08
N ALA A 20 4.74 1.08 9.21
CA ALA A 20 4.36 0.21 10.33
C ALA A 20 4.99 -1.20 10.25
N VAL A 21 5.19 -1.73 9.04
CA VAL A 21 5.75 -3.08 8.84
C VAL A 21 7.12 -2.98 8.19
N ALA A 22 8.16 -2.81 9.02
CA ALA A 22 9.56 -2.75 8.58
C ALA A 22 10.04 -4.02 7.84
N SER A 23 9.31 -5.14 7.96
CA SER A 23 9.61 -6.40 7.28
C SER A 23 9.13 -6.46 5.81
N MET A 24 8.28 -5.53 5.37
CA MET A 24 7.93 -5.41 3.95
C MET A 24 9.04 -4.66 3.21
N LYS A 25 10.02 -5.42 2.68
CA LYS A 25 11.09 -4.92 1.80
C LYS A 25 10.59 -4.13 0.58
N SER A 26 9.29 -4.16 0.27
CA SER A 26 8.72 -3.62 -0.96
C SER A 26 8.22 -2.17 -0.85
N ASP A 27 7.78 -1.70 0.33
CA ASP A 27 7.03 -0.44 0.44
C ASP A 27 7.38 0.43 1.67
N GLY A 28 8.50 0.12 2.36
CA GLY A 28 9.00 0.84 3.53
C GLY A 28 10.45 1.35 3.38
N PRO A 29 10.95 2.17 4.32
CA PRO A 29 12.24 2.84 4.22
C PRO A 29 13.39 1.83 4.03
N GLY A 30 14.13 1.97 2.93
CA GLY A 30 15.18 1.03 2.56
C GLY A 30 16.45 1.20 3.40
N LEU A 31 16.75 2.44 3.80
CA LEU A 31 17.99 2.77 4.49
C LEU A 31 17.89 2.60 6.01
N LEU A 32 16.69 2.56 6.60
CA LEU A 32 16.52 2.34 8.05
C LEU A 32 16.85 0.89 8.47
N THR A 33 16.75 -0.07 7.56
CA THR A 33 16.87 -1.51 7.85
C THR A 33 18.33 -1.98 7.93
N VAL A 34 19.31 -1.14 7.55
CA VAL A 34 20.73 -1.49 7.50
C VAL A 34 21.48 -0.84 8.67
N LYS A 35 22.26 -1.61 9.43
CA LYS A 35 23.12 -1.08 10.51
C LYS A 35 24.24 -0.23 9.92
N HIS A 36 24.08 1.09 9.94
CA HIS A 36 25.07 2.01 9.39
C HIS A 36 26.09 2.49 10.43
N ARG A 37 27.38 2.15 10.20
CA ARG A 37 28.50 2.71 10.98
C ARG A 37 28.76 4.19 10.66
N ASN A 38 28.44 4.66 9.45
CA ASN A 38 28.76 6.02 8.97
C ASN A 38 27.66 7.07 9.29
N GLY A 39 28.06 8.25 9.77
CA GLY A 39 27.15 9.34 10.20
C GLY A 39 26.35 9.97 9.05
N PHE A 40 26.92 10.05 7.84
CA PHE A 40 26.21 10.57 6.66
C PHE A 40 25.01 9.69 6.27
N VAL A 41 25.17 8.37 6.36
CA VAL A 41 24.10 7.42 6.02
C VAL A 41 22.97 7.47 7.05
N ARG A 42 23.29 7.73 8.33
CA ARG A 42 22.27 7.98 9.36
C ARG A 42 21.45 9.25 9.07
N LEU A 43 22.08 10.31 8.58
CA LEU A 43 21.38 11.53 8.17
C LEU A 43 20.44 11.26 6.98
N LEU A 44 20.88 10.49 5.99
CA LEU A 44 20.04 10.11 4.85
C LEU A 44 18.86 9.24 5.28
N ALA A 45 19.07 8.26 6.16
CA ALA A 45 18.01 7.41 6.68
C ALA A 45 16.99 8.21 7.51
N ALA A 46 17.45 9.20 8.30
CA ALA A 46 16.55 10.10 9.03
C ALA A 46 15.72 10.99 8.11
N ARG A 47 16.30 11.46 6.99
CA ARG A 47 15.57 12.21 5.96
C ARG A 47 14.54 11.34 5.24
N GLU A 48 14.91 10.12 4.88
CA GLU A 48 13.97 9.14 4.30
C GLU A 48 12.80 8.91 5.24
N LYS A 49 13.05 8.63 6.52
CA LYS A 49 12.01 8.48 7.54
C LYS A 49 11.07 9.69 7.58
N LYS A 50 11.62 10.90 7.61
CA LYS A 50 10.81 12.14 7.65
C LYS A 50 9.92 12.31 6.41
N LEU A 51 10.40 11.90 5.23
CA LEU A 51 9.60 11.90 4.02
C LEU A 51 8.45 10.89 4.11
N TYR A 52 8.72 9.66 4.57
CA TYR A 52 7.67 8.67 4.80
C TYR A 52 6.64 9.14 5.84
N ASP A 53 7.10 9.68 6.96
CA ASP A 53 6.23 10.25 8.01
C ASP A 53 5.34 11.38 7.45
N TYR A 54 5.88 12.23 6.57
CA TYR A 54 5.09 13.26 5.88
C TYR A 54 4.06 12.66 4.92
N MET A 55 4.43 11.64 4.14
CA MET A 55 3.51 11.01 3.20
C MET A 55 2.34 10.31 3.91
N ILE A 56 2.63 9.57 4.99
CA ILE A 56 1.58 8.89 5.76
C ILE A 56 0.68 9.87 6.50
N SER A 57 1.12 11.11 6.78
CA SER A 57 0.25 12.11 7.45
C SER A 57 -1.03 12.44 6.68
N TYR A 58 -1.09 12.11 5.39
CA TYR A 58 -2.28 12.26 4.56
C TYR A 58 -3.11 10.97 4.56
N ARG A 59 -4.21 10.96 5.32
CA ARG A 59 -5.17 9.85 5.35
C ARG A 59 -5.89 9.70 3.99
N PRO A 60 -5.84 8.53 3.34
CA PRO A 60 -6.64 8.22 2.15
C PRO A 60 -8.15 8.29 2.43
N LEU A 61 -8.93 8.63 1.40
CA LEU A 61 -10.40 8.56 1.47
C LEU A 61 -10.90 7.11 1.53
N LEU A 62 -10.29 6.25 0.73
CA LEU A 62 -10.59 4.83 0.61
C LEU A 62 -9.31 4.08 0.26
N VAL A 63 -9.12 2.92 0.88
CA VAL A 63 -8.07 1.96 0.51
C VAL A 63 -8.75 0.73 -0.08
N VAL A 64 -8.37 0.35 -1.30
CA VAL A 64 -8.83 -0.89 -1.92
C VAL A 64 -7.74 -1.94 -1.78
N ARG A 65 -8.00 -2.95 -0.95
CA ARG A 65 -7.07 -4.05 -0.70
C ARG A 65 -7.51 -5.26 -1.50
N LEU A 66 -6.62 -5.72 -2.37
CA LEU A 66 -6.81 -6.88 -3.22
C LEU A 66 -6.26 -8.12 -2.50
N ASN A 67 -7.15 -8.97 -1.99
CA ASN A 67 -6.78 -10.21 -1.34
C ASN A 67 -6.75 -11.35 -2.37
N VAL A 68 -5.75 -12.21 -2.28
CA VAL A 68 -5.57 -13.38 -3.15
C VAL A 68 -4.81 -14.45 -2.36
N ASP A 69 -5.10 -15.71 -2.60
CA ASP A 69 -4.34 -16.82 -2.05
C ASP A 69 -2.98 -16.98 -2.77
N VAL A 70 -2.03 -17.62 -2.09
CA VAL A 70 -0.65 -17.76 -2.58
C VAL A 70 -0.61 -18.55 -3.90
N GLU A 71 -1.47 -19.56 -4.04
CA GLU A 71 -1.52 -20.47 -5.18
C GLU A 71 -1.98 -19.74 -6.45
N THR A 72 -3.08 -18.99 -6.36
CA THR A 72 -3.61 -18.15 -7.43
C THR A 72 -2.65 -17.02 -7.78
N ALA A 73 -2.01 -16.41 -6.78
CA ALA A 73 -1.03 -15.35 -7.02
C ALA A 73 0.22 -15.89 -7.76
N PHE A 74 0.69 -17.08 -7.39
CA PHE A 74 1.81 -17.75 -8.04
C PHE A 74 1.46 -18.19 -9.47
N ALA A 75 0.26 -18.73 -9.68
CA ALA A 75 -0.22 -19.12 -11.03
C ALA A 75 -0.27 -17.93 -12.00
N ARG A 76 -0.57 -16.72 -11.52
CA ARG A 76 -0.60 -15.48 -12.33
C ARG A 76 0.79 -14.89 -12.61
N LYS A 77 1.78 -15.17 -11.77
CA LYS A 77 3.17 -14.71 -11.90
C LYS A 77 4.15 -15.76 -11.36
N PRO A 78 4.52 -16.76 -12.18
CA PRO A 78 5.40 -17.86 -11.74
C PRO A 78 6.84 -17.39 -11.43
N ASP A 79 7.21 -16.19 -11.87
CA ASP A 79 8.50 -15.53 -11.69
C ASP A 79 8.74 -15.01 -10.25
N HIS A 80 7.77 -15.10 -9.35
CA HIS A 80 7.91 -14.68 -7.95
C HIS A 80 8.30 -15.84 -7.01
N ARG A 81 9.22 -15.58 -6.07
CA ARG A 81 9.56 -16.54 -5.01
C ARG A 81 8.35 -16.77 -4.09
N TYR A 82 7.89 -18.02 -4.01
CA TYR A 82 6.72 -18.45 -3.22
C TYR A 82 6.78 -17.95 -1.75
N GLU A 83 7.95 -18.03 -1.11
CA GLU A 83 8.17 -17.54 0.26
C GLU A 83 7.91 -16.02 0.41
N SER A 84 8.28 -15.23 -0.60
CA SER A 84 8.06 -13.77 -0.61
C SER A 84 6.58 -13.44 -0.80
N LEU A 85 5.85 -14.23 -1.60
CA LEU A 85 4.40 -14.12 -1.76
C LEU A 85 3.66 -14.47 -0.46
N ALA A 86 4.04 -15.57 0.20
CA ALA A 86 3.45 -15.98 1.47
C ALA A 86 3.65 -14.92 2.56
N LEU A 87 4.85 -14.33 2.64
CA LEU A 87 5.12 -13.21 3.55
C LEU A 87 4.28 -11.98 3.24
N LYS A 88 4.06 -11.65 1.96
CA LYS A 88 3.18 -10.53 1.59
C LYS A 88 1.74 -10.79 1.99
N ILE A 89 1.22 -11.98 1.71
CA ILE A 89 -0.17 -12.34 2.04
C ILE A 89 -0.40 -12.36 3.55
N ALA A 90 0.58 -12.77 4.36
CA ALA A 90 0.48 -12.74 5.82
C ALA A 90 0.56 -11.32 6.42
N ASN A 91 1.30 -10.39 5.78
CA ASN A 91 1.56 -9.05 6.34
C ASN A 91 0.61 -7.97 5.81
N VAL A 92 0.11 -8.09 4.57
CA VAL A 92 -0.82 -7.13 3.95
C VAL A 92 -2.09 -6.89 4.78
N PRO A 93 -2.69 -7.91 5.43
CA PRO A 93 -3.81 -7.70 6.35
C PRO A 93 -3.50 -6.80 7.55
N ARG A 94 -2.24 -6.76 7.97
CA ARG A 94 -1.75 -6.03 9.16
C ARG A 94 -1.29 -4.60 8.86
N LEU A 95 -1.36 -4.18 7.60
CA LEU A 95 -0.96 -2.82 7.21
C LEU A 95 -1.94 -1.79 7.74
N GLU A 96 -1.39 -0.72 8.30
CA GLU A 96 -2.15 0.42 8.79
C GLU A 96 -2.21 1.50 7.71
N TYR A 97 -3.40 2.08 7.54
CA TYR A 97 -3.65 3.15 6.57
C TYR A 97 -4.18 4.40 7.27
N GLN A 98 -3.63 4.72 8.44
CA GLN A 98 -4.03 5.89 9.25
C GLN A 98 -5.55 5.92 9.55
N GLY A 99 -6.10 4.73 9.81
CA GLY A 99 -7.54 4.53 10.04
C GLY A 99 -8.42 4.80 8.82
N ALA A 100 -7.88 4.92 7.60
CA ALA A 100 -8.69 5.03 6.39
C ALA A 100 -9.66 3.84 6.24
N PRO A 101 -10.88 4.06 5.71
CA PRO A 101 -11.77 2.96 5.35
C PRO A 101 -11.09 2.01 4.36
N ILE A 102 -11.16 0.71 4.63
CA ILE A 102 -10.57 -0.34 3.80
C ILE A 102 -11.70 -1.14 3.16
N LEU A 103 -11.66 -1.26 1.83
CA LEU A 103 -12.44 -2.20 1.06
C LEU A 103 -11.58 -3.42 0.74
N ASP A 104 -11.94 -4.56 1.31
CA ASP A 104 -11.36 -5.85 0.98
C ASP A 104 -12.07 -6.46 -0.23
N LEU A 105 -11.33 -6.70 -1.31
CA LEU A 105 -11.81 -7.38 -2.52
C LEU A 105 -11.13 -8.73 -2.70
N ASP A 106 -11.93 -9.75 -3.02
CA ASP A 106 -11.43 -11.06 -3.40
C ASP A 106 -11.00 -11.05 -4.88
N SER A 107 -9.69 -11.16 -5.11
CA SER A 107 -9.11 -11.13 -6.45
C SER A 107 -9.18 -12.48 -7.17
N ARG A 108 -9.79 -13.50 -6.56
CA ARG A 108 -10.13 -14.78 -7.20
C ARG A 108 -11.40 -14.68 -8.05
N LEU A 109 -12.25 -13.70 -7.77
CA LEU A 109 -13.45 -13.42 -8.57
C LEU A 109 -13.10 -13.01 -10.00
N PRO A 110 -14.04 -13.17 -10.96
CA PRO A 110 -13.89 -12.64 -12.31
C PRO A 110 -13.52 -11.15 -12.29
N LEU A 111 -12.59 -10.74 -13.16
CA LEU A 111 -12.10 -9.36 -13.21
C LEU A 111 -13.22 -8.32 -13.34
N ALA A 112 -14.26 -8.64 -14.12
CA ALA A 112 -15.42 -7.77 -14.30
C ALA A 112 -16.14 -7.48 -12.96
N GLU A 113 -16.28 -8.48 -12.10
CA GLU A 113 -16.90 -8.34 -10.78
C GLU A 113 -16.03 -7.50 -9.85
N VAL A 114 -14.71 -7.77 -9.82
CA VAL A 114 -13.75 -7.01 -9.00
C VAL A 114 -13.77 -5.53 -9.39
N ILE A 115 -13.78 -5.23 -10.70
CA ILE A 115 -13.85 -3.86 -11.21
C ILE A 115 -15.18 -3.20 -10.82
N ALA A 116 -16.30 -3.91 -10.96
CA ALA A 116 -17.62 -3.39 -10.61
C ALA A 116 -17.69 -3.03 -9.12
N GLN A 117 -17.22 -3.91 -8.24
CA GLN A 117 -17.18 -3.67 -6.80
C GLN A 117 -16.27 -2.49 -6.42
N ALA A 118 -15.08 -2.40 -7.02
CA ALA A 118 -14.16 -1.29 -6.81
C ALA A 118 -14.79 0.05 -7.22
N LYS A 119 -15.38 0.12 -8.42
CA LYS A 119 -16.07 1.33 -8.91
C LYS A 119 -17.22 1.74 -8.00
N ALA A 120 -18.07 0.80 -7.58
CA ALA A 120 -19.19 1.08 -6.69
C ALA A 120 -18.72 1.64 -5.33
N ALA A 121 -17.62 1.11 -4.77
CA ALA A 121 -17.06 1.62 -3.52
C ALA A 121 -16.46 3.03 -3.67
N VAL A 122 -15.74 3.29 -4.78
CA VAL A 122 -15.20 4.62 -5.08
C VAL A 122 -16.32 5.64 -5.23
N SER A 123 -17.36 5.34 -6.01
CA SER A 123 -18.51 6.23 -6.20
C SER A 123 -19.22 6.56 -4.88
N ARG A 124 -19.45 5.55 -4.03
CA ARG A 124 -20.04 5.76 -2.70
C ARG A 124 -19.17 6.66 -1.82
N SER A 125 -17.86 6.44 -1.81
CA SER A 125 -16.92 7.22 -1.00
C SER A 125 -16.83 8.67 -1.46
N LEU A 126 -16.93 8.91 -2.78
CA LEU A 126 -16.94 10.26 -3.35
C LEU A 126 -18.26 11.01 -3.11
N ALA A 127 -19.39 10.30 -3.00
CA ALA A 127 -20.69 10.89 -2.71
C ALA A 127 -20.85 11.31 -1.24
N GLN A 128 -20.04 10.75 -0.33
CA GLN A 128 -20.03 11.07 1.11
C GLN A 128 -19.06 12.22 1.46
N ARG A 129 -18.42 12.83 0.46
CA ARG A 129 -17.37 13.83 0.59
C ARG A 129 -17.92 15.25 0.42
#